data_AF-A0A379S6A8-F1
#
_entry.id   AF-A0A379S6A8-F1
#
_cell.length_a   1.000
_cell.length_b   1.000
_cell.length_c   1.000
_cell.angle_alpha   90.00
_cell.angle_beta   90.00
_cell.angle_gamma   90.00
#
_symmetry.space_group_name_H-M   'P 1'
#
loop_
_entity.id
_entity.type
_entity.pdbx_description
1 polymer ?
#
loop_
_entity_poly.entity_id
_entity_poly.type
_entity_poly.pdbx_seq_one_letter_code
_entity_poly.pdbx_strand_id
1 'polypeptide(L)'
;MTTKKKSQAQISPELKTYLDNIAAKYKPDPGALKRQIDNAEARYSRTQQFSDIPARLVVKLQSLILDGWRFCPSANSSVLSNAAMISVKLQKPEALIEEELKTLRSRVSNAYHDQLFKAMEREIDELIHEAAQDAQQKAVQQAAAEEAAMRDQLRAALGMVKA
;
A
#
# COMPACT_ATOMS: atom_id res chain seq x y z
N MET A 1 -7.57 -44.10 -24.00
CA MET A 1 -7.51 -44.21 -22.52
C MET A 1 -6.66 -43.05 -22.01
N THR A 2 -7.26 -41.88 -21.74
CA THR A 2 -7.60 -41.33 -20.39
C THR A 2 -6.33 -40.93 -19.61
N THR A 3 -6.07 -39.72 -19.11
CA THR A 3 -6.83 -38.55 -18.58
C THR A 3 -5.82 -37.38 -18.46
N LYS A 4 -6.09 -36.08 -18.26
CA LYS A 4 -7.25 -35.28 -17.87
C LYS A 4 -6.93 -33.82 -18.25
N LYS A 5 -7.95 -33.16 -18.80
CA LYS A 5 -8.18 -31.72 -18.97
C LYS A 5 -7.32 -30.80 -18.07
N LYS A 6 -6.63 -29.84 -18.70
CA LYS A 6 -6.23 -28.58 -18.08
C LYS A 6 -7.48 -27.88 -17.54
N SER A 7 -7.71 -27.93 -16.23
CA SER A 7 -8.70 -27.13 -15.53
C SER A 7 -8.22 -25.68 -15.55
N GLN A 8 -8.53 -24.94 -16.62
CA GLN A 8 -8.69 -23.50 -16.49
C GLN A 8 -9.74 -23.30 -15.41
N ALA A 9 -9.32 -22.77 -14.26
CA ALA A 9 -10.18 -22.44 -13.14
C ALA A 9 -11.34 -21.56 -13.67
N GLN A 10 -12.51 -22.18 -13.87
CA GLN A 10 -13.75 -21.44 -14.06
C GLN A 10 -14.02 -20.78 -12.72
N ILE A 11 -13.54 -19.54 -12.57
CA ILE A 11 -13.96 -18.66 -11.50
C ILE A 11 -15.49 -18.66 -11.53
N SER A 12 -16.12 -19.07 -10.43
CA SER A 12 -17.58 -19.15 -10.35
C SER A 12 -18.19 -17.78 -10.67
N PRO A 13 -19.38 -17.73 -11.29
CA PRO A 13 -20.01 -16.46 -11.67
C PRO A 13 -20.20 -15.53 -10.46
N GLU A 14 -20.45 -16.10 -9.27
CA GLU A 14 -20.55 -15.37 -8.00
C GLU A 14 -19.23 -14.72 -7.58
N LEU A 15 -18.11 -15.45 -7.69
CA LEU A 15 -16.78 -14.92 -7.42
C LEU A 15 -16.40 -13.81 -8.41
N LYS A 16 -16.84 -13.91 -9.68
CA LYS A 16 -16.63 -12.84 -10.67
C LYS A 16 -17.40 -11.58 -10.29
N THR A 17 -18.68 -11.68 -9.97
CA THR A 17 -19.46 -10.52 -9.50
C THR A 17 -18.89 -9.88 -8.25
N TYR A 18 -18.32 -10.69 -7.34
CA TYR A 18 -17.69 -10.16 -6.14
C TYR A 18 -16.38 -9.43 -6.45
N LEU A 19 -15.51 -10.01 -7.29
CA LEU A 19 -14.30 -9.35 -7.76
C LEU A 19 -14.61 -8.04 -8.50
N ASP A 20 -15.68 -8.02 -9.31
CA ASP A 20 -16.14 -6.81 -9.98
C ASP A 20 -16.63 -5.75 -8.98
N ASN A 21 -17.28 -6.16 -7.87
CA ASN A 21 -17.70 -5.27 -6.80
C ASN A 21 -16.50 -4.69 -6.01
N ILE A 22 -15.50 -5.51 -5.67
CA ILE A 22 -14.26 -5.03 -5.04
C ILE A 22 -13.57 -4.05 -5.99
N ALA A 23 -13.42 -4.43 -7.26
CA ALA A 23 -12.79 -3.59 -8.27
C ALA A 23 -13.55 -2.27 -8.46
N ALA A 24 -14.89 -2.27 -8.36
CA ALA A 24 -15.70 -1.07 -8.40
C ALA A 24 -15.51 -0.19 -7.16
N LYS A 25 -15.37 -0.79 -5.96
CA LYS A 25 -15.17 -0.11 -4.69
C LYS A 25 -13.80 0.55 -4.57
N TYR A 26 -12.76 -0.10 -5.08
CA TYR A 26 -11.37 0.39 -5.02
C TYR A 26 -10.88 1.05 -6.32
N LYS A 27 -11.80 1.56 -7.15
CA LYS A 27 -11.41 2.36 -8.32
C LYS A 27 -10.56 3.56 -7.86
N PRO A 28 -9.40 3.81 -8.51
CA PRO A 28 -8.59 4.97 -8.21
C PRO A 28 -9.41 6.25 -8.34
N ASP A 29 -9.55 6.99 -7.24
CA ASP A 29 -10.20 8.30 -7.26
C ASP A 29 -9.16 9.35 -7.68
N PRO A 30 -9.30 9.96 -8.88
CA PRO A 30 -8.37 10.98 -9.34
C PRO A 30 -8.37 12.22 -8.42
N GLY A 31 -9.49 12.50 -7.74
CA GLY A 31 -9.61 13.61 -6.79
C GLY A 31 -8.78 13.38 -5.53
N ALA A 32 -8.89 12.20 -4.93
CA ALA A 32 -8.07 11.79 -3.79
C ALA A 32 -6.57 11.79 -4.13
N LEU A 33 -6.18 11.21 -5.27
CA LEU A 33 -4.78 11.18 -5.69
C LEU A 33 -4.22 12.60 -5.87
N LYS A 34 -4.97 13.48 -6.55
CA LYS A 34 -4.55 14.87 -6.75
C LYS A 34 -4.38 15.60 -5.42
N ARG A 35 -5.32 15.44 -4.49
CA ARG A 35 -5.20 16.04 -3.14
C ARG A 35 -3.96 15.56 -2.38
N GLN A 36 -3.61 14.28 -2.51
CA GLN A 36 -2.40 13.74 -1.87
C GLN A 36 -1.13 14.33 -2.50
N ILE A 37 -1.10 14.46 -3.83
CA ILE A 37 0.00 15.11 -4.56
C ILE A 37 0.12 16.57 -4.14
N ASP A 38 -0.98 17.33 -4.15
CA ASP A 38 -0.99 18.75 -3.77
C ASP A 38 -0.48 18.96 -2.33
N ASN A 39 -0.88 18.07 -1.40
CA ASN A 39 -0.40 18.10 -0.01
C ASN A 39 1.09 17.76 0.09
N ALA A 40 1.56 16.77 -0.67
CA ALA A 40 2.97 16.41 -0.71
C ALA A 40 3.84 17.55 -1.29
N GLU A 41 3.36 18.20 -2.35
CA GLU A 41 4.01 19.38 -2.93
C GLU A 41 4.02 20.58 -1.99
N ALA A 42 2.93 20.82 -1.25
CA ALA A 42 2.86 21.90 -0.27
C ALA A 42 3.87 21.71 0.87
N ARG A 43 4.20 20.46 1.21
CA ARG A 43 5.21 20.11 2.23
C ARG A 43 6.63 20.07 1.69
N TYR A 44 6.81 20.17 0.37
CA TYR A 44 8.11 20.07 -0.25
C TYR A 44 8.98 21.29 0.08
N SER A 45 10.14 21.03 0.67
CA SER A 45 11.10 22.08 1.03
C SER A 45 11.94 22.49 -0.18
N ARG A 46 11.65 23.67 -0.72
CA ARG A 46 12.41 24.31 -1.79
C ARG A 46 13.75 24.90 -1.32
N THR A 47 13.97 24.93 -0.01
CA THR A 47 15.16 25.49 0.63
C THR A 47 15.81 24.45 1.51
N GLN A 48 17.14 24.47 1.59
CA GLN A 48 17.92 23.61 2.47
C GLN A 48 18.80 24.49 3.38
N GLN A 49 18.87 24.13 4.66
CA GLN A 49 19.77 24.76 5.62
C GLN A 49 21.00 23.90 5.87
N PHE A 50 22.16 24.55 5.93
CA PHE A 50 23.45 23.95 6.23
C PHE A 50 24.07 24.70 7.40
N SER A 51 24.64 23.99 8.38
CA SER A 51 25.27 24.62 9.56
C SER A 51 26.55 23.88 9.91
N ASP A 52 27.69 24.58 9.93
CA ASP A 52 29.00 24.06 10.33
C ASP A 52 29.98 25.22 10.54
N ILE A 53 31.23 24.90 10.85
CA ILE A 53 32.35 25.83 10.88
C ILE A 53 32.59 26.39 9.47
N PRO A 54 32.82 27.72 9.32
CA PRO A 54 32.99 28.38 8.02
C PRO A 54 33.92 27.63 7.06
N ALA A 55 35.12 27.23 7.52
CA ALA A 55 36.13 26.58 6.70
C ALA A 55 35.64 25.26 6.06
N ARG A 56 34.76 24.51 6.74
CA ARG A 56 34.17 23.27 6.20
C ARG A 56 33.07 23.53 5.18
N LEU A 57 32.35 24.65 5.31
CA LEU A 57 31.27 25.00 4.39
C LEU A 57 31.74 25.64 3.10
N VAL A 58 32.89 26.34 3.08
CA VAL A 58 33.33 27.08 1.88
C VAL A 58 33.35 26.21 0.63
N VAL A 59 34.03 25.06 0.68
CA VAL A 59 34.13 24.15 -0.48
C VAL A 59 32.74 23.64 -0.89
N LYS A 60 31.91 23.26 0.08
CA LYS A 60 30.56 22.75 -0.16
C LYS A 60 29.64 23.82 -0.77
N LEU A 61 29.66 25.04 -0.23
CA LEU A 61 28.87 26.16 -0.74
C LEU A 61 29.32 26.55 -2.14
N GLN A 62 30.63 26.54 -2.41
CA GLN A 62 31.15 26.80 -3.75
C GLN A 62 30.62 25.78 -4.77
N SER A 63 30.67 24.48 -4.46
CA SER A 63 30.08 23.44 -5.31
C SER A 63 28.58 23.66 -5.53
N LEU A 64 27.82 23.89 -4.46
CA LEU A 64 26.37 24.12 -4.56
C LEU A 64 26.03 25.36 -5.40
N ILE A 65 26.79 26.45 -5.27
CA ILE A 65 26.59 27.66 -6.07
C ILE A 65 26.86 27.39 -7.56
N LEU A 66 27.90 26.61 -7.87
CA LEU A 66 28.19 26.17 -9.25
C LEU A 66 27.07 25.27 -9.80
N ASP A 67 26.50 24.41 -8.97
CA ASP A 67 25.34 23.57 -9.30
C ASP A 67 24.02 24.37 -9.42
N GLY A 68 24.07 25.70 -9.29
CA GLY A 68 22.93 26.59 -9.50
C GLY A 68 22.13 26.94 -8.23
N TRP A 69 22.56 26.51 -7.04
CA TRP A 69 21.92 26.90 -5.79
C TRP A 69 22.14 28.38 -5.49
N ARG A 70 21.15 29.04 -4.89
CA ARG A 70 21.19 30.48 -4.59
C ARG A 70 20.82 30.76 -3.14
N PHE A 71 21.27 31.88 -2.59
CA PHE A 71 20.86 32.30 -1.25
C PHE A 71 19.37 32.65 -1.24
N CYS A 72 18.64 32.25 -0.20
CA CYS A 72 17.19 32.45 -0.11
C CYS A 72 16.81 33.94 0.13
N PRO A 73 16.17 34.62 -0.83
CA PRO A 73 15.78 36.02 -0.66
C PRO A 73 14.66 36.24 0.37
N SER A 74 13.89 35.19 0.68
CA SER A 74 12.74 35.24 1.60
C SER A 74 13.09 35.08 3.07
N ALA A 75 14.36 34.79 3.40
CA ALA A 75 14.80 34.68 4.79
C ALA A 75 15.28 36.04 5.31
N ASN A 76 14.81 36.47 6.49
CA ASN A 76 15.29 37.68 7.19
C ASN A 76 16.83 37.72 7.30
N SER A 77 17.47 36.54 7.32
CA SER A 77 18.86 36.38 6.91
C SER A 77 19.07 35.02 6.24
N SER A 78 19.69 35.03 5.05
CA SER A 78 20.19 33.82 4.37
C SER A 78 21.41 33.20 5.06
N VAL A 79 22.16 34.01 5.82
CA VAL A 79 23.39 33.60 6.49
C VAL A 79 23.35 34.07 7.93
N LEU A 80 23.24 33.14 8.85
CA LEU A 80 23.36 33.38 10.29
C LEU A 80 24.76 32.95 10.71
N SER A 81 25.47 33.79 11.46
CA SER A 81 26.79 33.45 11.97
C SER A 81 26.88 33.70 13.46
N ASN A 82 27.64 32.86 14.15
CA ASN A 82 28.10 33.10 15.52
C ASN A 82 29.63 32.85 15.58
N ALA A 83 30.24 33.05 16.75
CA ALA A 83 31.70 32.97 16.91
C ALA A 83 32.32 31.62 16.50
N ALA A 84 31.55 30.54 16.41
CA ALA A 84 32.06 29.19 16.11
C ALA A 84 31.49 28.59 14.82
N MET A 85 30.33 29.04 14.34
CA MET A 85 29.56 28.39 13.28
C MET A 85 28.84 29.38 12.38
N ILE A 86 28.60 28.95 11.13
CA ILE A 86 27.75 29.62 10.16
C ILE A 86 26.63 28.68 9.75
N SER A 87 25.41 29.20 9.78
CA SER A 87 24.19 28.61 9.23
C SER A 87 23.82 29.33 7.93
N VAL A 88 23.81 28.62 6.81
CA VAL A 88 23.44 29.15 5.49
C VAL A 88 22.17 28.46 5.02
N LYS A 89 21.19 29.25 4.57
CA LYS A 89 19.98 28.75 3.90
C LYS A 89 20.09 29.02 2.40
N LEU A 90 20.07 27.94 1.61
CA LEU A 90 20.10 27.99 0.15
C LEU A 90 18.79 27.51 -0.45
N GLN A 91 18.41 28.13 -1.56
CA GLN A 91 17.33 27.75 -2.44
C GLN A 91 17.86 26.78 -3.50
N LYS A 92 17.12 25.69 -3.67
CA LYS A 92 17.37 24.69 -4.72
C LYS A 92 17.16 25.32 -6.11
N PRO A 93 17.95 24.96 -7.12
CA PRO A 93 17.71 25.37 -8.50
C PRO A 93 16.39 24.78 -9.02
N GLU A 94 15.71 25.50 -9.91
CA GLU A 94 14.39 25.10 -10.44
C GLU A 94 14.42 23.74 -11.15
N ALA A 95 15.47 23.48 -11.94
CA ALA A 95 15.64 22.20 -12.63
C ALA A 95 15.64 21.00 -11.64
N LEU A 96 16.35 21.13 -10.51
CA LEU A 96 16.39 20.09 -9.48
C LEU A 96 15.05 19.97 -8.75
N ILE A 97 14.37 21.10 -8.51
CA ILE A 97 13.02 21.09 -7.92
C ILE A 97 12.04 20.36 -8.83
N GLU A 98 12.04 20.61 -10.13
CA GLU A 98 11.13 19.94 -11.07
C GLU A 98 11.35 18.43 -11.12
N GLU A 99 12.61 17.98 -11.15
CA GLU A 99 12.95 16.55 -11.11
C GLU A 99 12.53 15.89 -9.79
N GLU A 100 12.82 16.54 -8.65
CA GLU A 100 12.43 16.03 -7.33
C GLU A 100 10.91 16.01 -7.16
N LEU A 101 10.19 17.03 -7.64
CA LEU A 101 8.73 17.07 -7.62
C LEU A 101 8.11 16.01 -8.54
N LYS A 102 8.68 15.78 -9.73
CA LYS A 102 8.24 14.70 -10.62
C LYS A 102 8.41 13.33 -9.95
N THR A 103 9.53 13.13 -9.26
CA THR A 103 9.80 11.92 -8.49
C THR A 103 8.88 11.80 -7.27
N LEU A 104 8.57 12.92 -6.62
CA LEU A 104 7.62 12.96 -5.52
C LEU A 104 6.21 12.58 -5.97
N ARG A 105 5.74 13.14 -7.10
CA ARG A 105 4.45 12.80 -7.72
C ARG A 105 4.36 11.32 -8.04
N SER A 106 5.38 10.75 -8.67
CA SER A 106 5.39 9.32 -9.01
C SER A 106 5.40 8.46 -7.75
N ARG A 107 6.17 8.82 -6.73
CA ARG A 107 6.19 8.11 -5.44
C ARG A 107 4.84 8.15 -4.73
N VAL A 108 4.18 9.30 -4.67
CA VAL A 108 2.86 9.46 -4.07
C VAL A 108 1.82 8.66 -4.85
N SER A 109 1.86 8.73 -6.18
CA SER A 109 0.99 7.92 -7.04
C SER A 109 1.18 6.43 -6.79
N ASN A 110 2.41 5.93 -6.80
CA ASN A 110 2.69 4.52 -6.57
C ASN A 110 2.22 4.08 -5.18
N ALA A 111 2.51 4.87 -4.14
CA ALA A 111 2.05 4.57 -2.79
C ALA A 111 0.52 4.53 -2.67
N TYR A 112 -0.19 5.42 -3.38
CA TYR A 112 -1.65 5.42 -3.42
C TYR A 112 -2.19 4.14 -4.09
N HIS A 113 -1.63 3.75 -5.25
CA HIS A 113 -2.03 2.52 -5.92
C HIS A 113 -1.70 1.28 -5.08
N ASP A 114 -0.52 1.22 -4.46
CA ASP A 114 -0.14 0.13 -3.57
C ASP A 114 -1.09 0.01 -2.37
N GLN A 115 -1.57 1.14 -1.83
CA GLN A 115 -2.58 1.13 -0.77
C GLN A 115 -3.91 0.57 -1.25
N LEU A 116 -4.36 0.93 -2.45
CA LEU A 116 -5.57 0.36 -3.06
C LEU A 116 -5.40 -1.15 -3.28
N PHE A 117 -4.28 -1.59 -3.85
CA PHE A 117 -4.00 -3.01 -4.06
C PHE A 117 -3.97 -3.79 -2.75
N LYS A 118 -3.26 -3.29 -1.72
CA LYS A 118 -3.24 -3.95 -0.40
C LYS A 118 -4.61 -4.03 0.25
N ALA A 119 -5.46 -3.04 0.03
CA ALA A 119 -6.81 -3.08 0.56
C ALA A 119 -7.67 -4.13 -0.17
N MET A 120 -7.55 -4.23 -1.50
CA MET A 120 -8.20 -5.28 -2.29
C MET A 120 -7.71 -6.67 -1.90
N GLU A 121 -6.39 -6.86 -1.74
CA GLU A 121 -5.80 -8.13 -1.32
C GLU A 121 -6.31 -8.58 0.05
N ARG A 122 -6.44 -7.66 1.01
CA ARG A 122 -7.01 -7.98 2.33
C ARG A 122 -8.45 -8.47 2.25
N GLU A 123 -9.30 -7.83 1.44
CA GLU A 123 -10.69 -8.30 1.28
C GLU A 123 -10.74 -9.69 0.61
N ILE A 124 -9.82 -9.97 -0.32
CA ILE A 124 -9.70 -11.30 -0.94
C ILE A 124 -9.22 -12.33 0.09
N ASP A 125 -8.24 -11.99 0.92
CA ASP A 125 -7.73 -12.88 1.96
C ASP A 125 -8.80 -13.21 3.01
N GLU A 126 -9.62 -12.22 3.40
CA GLU A 126 -10.77 -12.40 4.28
C GLU A 126 -11.78 -13.40 3.69
N LEU A 127 -12.10 -13.26 2.40
CA LEU A 127 -12.98 -14.23 1.72
C LEU A 127 -12.39 -15.65 1.70
N ILE A 128 -11.10 -15.78 1.41
CA ILE A 128 -10.43 -17.10 1.41
C ILE A 128 -10.51 -17.70 2.81
N HIS A 129 -10.36 -16.88 3.85
CA HIS A 129 -10.48 -17.32 5.23
C HIS A 129 -11.90 -17.78 5.57
N GLU A 130 -12.92 -17.01 5.22
CA GLU A 130 -14.33 -17.37 5.41
C GLU A 130 -14.68 -18.67 4.67
N ALA A 131 -14.26 -18.81 3.42
CA ALA A 131 -14.49 -20.01 2.63
C ALA A 131 -13.82 -21.26 3.24
N ALA A 132 -12.63 -21.09 3.83
CA ALA A 132 -11.94 -22.17 4.55
C ALA A 132 -12.69 -22.58 5.82
N GLN A 133 -13.21 -21.61 6.58
CA GLN A 133 -14.02 -21.88 7.78
C GLN A 133 -15.33 -22.61 7.42
N ASP A 134 -16.03 -22.16 6.37
CA ASP A 134 -17.26 -22.80 5.91
C ASP A 134 -17.03 -24.24 5.44
N ALA A 135 -15.93 -24.50 4.74
CA ALA A 135 -15.56 -25.85 4.33
C ALA A 135 -15.30 -26.76 5.54
N GLN A 136 -14.61 -26.24 6.57
CA GLN A 136 -14.38 -26.97 7.81
C GLN A 136 -15.68 -27.26 8.55
N GLN A 137 -16.59 -26.29 8.65
CA GLN A 137 -17.89 -26.49 9.29
C GLN A 137 -18.73 -27.53 8.55
N LYS A 138 -18.75 -27.49 7.20
CA LYS A 138 -19.45 -28.50 6.39
C LYS A 138 -18.88 -29.90 6.61
N ALA A 139 -17.56 -30.04 6.71
CA ALA A 139 -16.93 -31.33 6.99
C ALA A 139 -17.33 -31.86 8.38
N VAL A 140 -17.38 -31.00 9.40
CA VAL A 140 -17.83 -31.38 10.75
C VAL A 140 -19.31 -31.79 10.74
N GLN A 141 -20.17 -31.04 10.04
CA GLN A 141 -21.59 -31.36 9.93
C GLN A 141 -21.83 -32.68 9.18
N GLN A 142 -21.07 -32.93 8.10
CA GLN A 142 -21.14 -34.20 7.37
C GLN A 142 -20.69 -35.37 8.24
N ALA A 143 -19.57 -35.23 8.96
CA ALA A 143 -19.10 -36.27 9.88
C ALA A 143 -20.14 -36.56 10.99
N ALA A 144 -20.77 -35.52 11.55
CA ALA A 144 -21.83 -35.69 12.55
C ALA A 144 -23.07 -36.38 11.98
N ALA A 145 -23.47 -36.05 10.74
CA ALA A 145 -24.59 -36.68 10.06
C ALA A 145 -24.30 -38.17 9.73
N GLU A 146 -23.08 -38.49 9.30
CA GLU A 146 -22.63 -39.86 9.07
C GLU A 146 -22.56 -40.67 10.37
N GLU A 147 -22.08 -40.07 11.45
CA GLU A 147 -22.05 -40.71 12.77
C GLU A 147 -23.46 -41.00 13.29
N ALA A 148 -24.39 -40.04 13.14
CA ALA A 148 -25.80 -40.24 13.49
C ALA A 148 -26.43 -41.37 12.67
N ALA A 149 -26.19 -41.38 11.35
CA ALA A 149 -26.69 -42.44 10.46
C ALA A 149 -26.11 -43.81 10.82
N MET A 150 -24.82 -43.90 11.15
CA MET A 150 -24.19 -45.13 11.62
C MET A 150 -24.78 -45.60 12.95
N ARG A 151 -25.04 -44.67 13.89
CA ARG A 151 -25.71 -44.98 15.16
C ARG A 151 -27.11 -45.53 14.95
N ASP A 152 -27.88 -44.94 14.05
CA ASP A 152 -29.24 -45.40 13.74
C ASP A 152 -29.22 -46.78 13.06
N GLN A 153 -28.26 -47.04 12.16
CA GLN A 153 -28.05 -48.36 11.56
C GLN A 153 -27.67 -49.41 12.61
N LEU A 154 -26.75 -49.10 13.54
CA LEU A 154 -26.36 -50.01 14.63
C LEU A 154 -27.53 -50.29 15.58
N ARG A 155 -28.34 -49.27 15.89
CA ARG A 155 -29.53 -49.42 16.75
C ARG A 155 -30.61 -50.28 16.08
N ALA A 156 -30.79 -50.16 14.77
CA ALA A 156 -31.68 -51.02 13.99
C ALA A 156 -31.17 -52.47 13.95
N ALA A 157 -29.86 -52.68 13.76
CA ALA A 157 -29.25 -54.01 13.71
C ALA A 157 -29.27 -54.74 15.07
N LEU A 158 -29.17 -54.02 16.19
CA LEU A 158 -29.28 -54.57 17.54
C LEU A 158 -30.73 -54.85 17.99
N GLY A 159 -31.72 -54.66 17.11
CA GLY A 159 -33.12 -54.99 17.39
C GLY A 159 -33.80 -54.09 18.44
N MET A 160 -33.22 -52.93 18.78
CA MET A 160 -33.80 -52.00 19.76
C MET A 160 -34.90 -51.10 19.18
N VAL A 161 -35.61 -51.56 18.15
CA VAL A 161 -36.83 -50.91 17.67
C VAL A 161 -37.95 -51.36 18.60
N LYS A 162 -38.37 -50.46 19.49
CA LYS A 162 -39.55 -50.66 20.34
C LYS A 162 -40.77 -51.00 19.46
N ALA A 163 -41.45 -52.09 19.80
CA ALA A 163 -42.86 -52.30 19.53
C ALA A 163 -43.72 -51.22 20.21
#